data_AF-A0A1I4TAN2-F1
#
_entry.id   AF-A0A1I4TAN2-F1
#
_cell.length_a   1.000
_cell.length_b   1.000
_cell.length_c   1.000
_cell.angle_alpha   90.00
_cell.angle_beta   90.00
_cell.angle_gamma   90.00
#
_symmetry.space_group_name_H-M   'P 1'
#
loop_
_entity.id
_entity.type
_entity.pdbx_description
1 polymer ?
#
loop_
_entity_poly.entity_id
_entity_poly.type
_entity_poly.pdbx_seq_one_letter_code
_entity_poly.pdbx_strand_id
1 'polypeptide(L)'
;MRKRKAQRPPRSGNSSRIFRPLPGDVDAAVNRCLEEGSFNFGLYFNKWLRVTEVEAKNEPLIQYNFQVRPVTAGQGAGAQKYQLSEVLENFDRLRGKLSEVLKKRRELIDNACSAFKKLGYSELSFEAELRTALIVGLGNASPVERGFTLHWTMGIPYIPAESVKGVVRLAFLVEKAGEDDGFFKHWADEDGDYLLAVRNLFGCPEGRSQEDRVPSHRGKVVFLDALPLDVPKFTAEITTCHYGDYYAGLRGPAEDQNPNPVPFLAVAPGVRFRFVMLTAQELPQTERKELEKAFKAALQEHGFGAKTALGHGRFSL
;
A
#
# COMPACT_ATOMS: atom_id res chain seq x y z
N MET A 1 -35.64 8.58 61.95
CA MET A 1 -35.68 9.30 60.64
C MET A 1 -34.40 9.04 59.86
N ARG A 2 -34.44 8.11 58.89
CA ARG A 2 -33.31 7.80 57.99
C ARG A 2 -33.24 8.84 56.87
N LYS A 3 -32.15 9.61 56.78
CA LYS A 3 -31.89 10.55 55.68
C LYS A 3 -31.66 9.76 54.37
N ARG A 4 -32.51 10.00 53.38
CA ARG A 4 -32.37 9.46 52.01
C ARG A 4 -31.09 10.03 51.37
N LYS A 5 -30.17 9.15 50.95
CA LYS A 5 -29.05 9.51 50.06
C LYS A 5 -29.64 9.86 48.69
N ALA A 6 -29.47 11.11 48.25
CA ALA A 6 -29.76 11.51 46.89
C ALA A 6 -28.82 10.75 45.92
N GLN A 7 -29.40 10.01 44.99
CA GLN A 7 -28.66 9.39 43.88
C GLN A 7 -28.12 10.49 42.97
N ARG A 8 -26.80 10.50 42.75
CA ARG A 8 -26.18 11.30 41.68
C ARG A 8 -26.64 10.75 40.33
N PRO A 9 -26.96 11.60 39.33
CA PRO A 9 -27.24 11.12 37.99
C PRO A 9 -25.99 10.45 37.40
N PRO A 10 -26.16 9.47 36.50
CA PRO A 10 -25.03 8.84 35.83
C PRO A 10 -24.26 9.90 35.04
N ARG A 11 -22.92 9.92 35.21
CA ARG A 11 -22.03 10.74 34.38
C ARG A 11 -22.25 10.32 32.93
N SER A 12 -22.80 11.22 32.11
CA SER A 12 -22.77 11.10 30.66
C SER A 12 -21.30 10.92 30.26
N GLY A 13 -20.97 9.78 29.64
CA GLY A 13 -19.63 9.54 29.13
C GLY A 13 -19.25 10.65 28.16
N ASN A 14 -18.06 11.23 28.32
CA ASN A 14 -17.47 12.14 27.34
C ASN A 14 -17.46 11.44 25.97
N SER A 15 -18.41 11.77 25.09
CA SER A 15 -18.30 11.38 23.69
C SER A 15 -17.22 12.27 23.09
N SER A 16 -16.00 11.76 22.94
CA SER A 16 -14.94 12.43 22.19
C SER A 16 -15.49 12.78 20.81
N ARG A 17 -15.66 14.08 20.52
CA ARG A 17 -16.10 14.54 19.20
C ARG A 17 -14.98 14.23 18.20
N ILE A 18 -15.32 13.58 17.09
CA ILE A 18 -14.36 13.28 16.02
C ILE A 18 -14.02 14.61 15.35
N PHE A 19 -12.77 15.05 15.47
CA PHE A 19 -12.30 16.28 14.85
C PHE A 19 -11.77 15.99 13.44
N ARG A 20 -12.16 16.80 12.45
CA ARG A 20 -11.66 16.72 11.07
C ARG A 20 -11.08 18.09 10.69
N PRO A 21 -9.79 18.21 10.36
CA PRO A 21 -9.19 19.49 9.98
C PRO A 21 -9.51 19.84 8.53
N LEU A 22 -10.81 19.90 8.20
CA LEU A 22 -11.34 20.37 6.93
C LEU A 22 -11.95 21.76 7.14
N PRO A 23 -11.88 22.67 6.16
CA PRO A 23 -12.65 23.92 6.20
C PRO A 23 -14.13 23.61 6.46
N GLY A 24 -14.82 24.45 7.25
CA GLY A 24 -16.19 24.18 7.71
C GLY A 24 -17.18 23.85 6.59
N ASP A 25 -17.04 24.51 5.44
CA ASP A 25 -17.88 24.27 4.26
C ASP A 25 -17.66 22.87 3.66
N VAL A 26 -16.40 22.42 3.66
CA VAL A 26 -15.99 21.09 3.18
C VAL A 26 -16.44 20.02 4.17
N ASP A 27 -16.26 20.25 5.49
CA ASP A 27 -16.73 19.30 6.50
C ASP A 27 -18.27 19.17 6.47
N ALA A 28 -18.99 20.27 6.28
CA ALA A 28 -20.45 20.25 6.12
C ALA A 28 -20.88 19.52 4.85
N ALA A 29 -20.14 19.62 3.74
CA ALA A 29 -20.39 18.85 2.53
C ALA A 29 -20.12 17.35 2.74
N VAL A 30 -19.01 17.02 3.40
CA VAL A 30 -18.63 15.63 3.74
C VAL A 30 -19.65 15.00 4.69
N ASN A 31 -20.13 15.73 5.71
CA ASN A 31 -21.17 15.27 6.63
C ASN A 31 -22.53 15.09 5.96
N ARG A 32 -22.86 15.87 4.92
CA ARG A 32 -24.08 15.65 4.13
C ARG A 32 -24.02 14.36 3.31
N CYS A 33 -22.83 13.94 2.90
CA CYS A 33 -22.62 12.77 2.05
C CYS A 33 -22.34 11.48 2.84
N LEU A 34 -22.01 11.58 4.13
CA LEU A 34 -21.59 10.45 4.96
C LEU A 34 -22.51 10.27 6.16
N GLU A 35 -22.94 9.05 6.41
CA GLU A 35 -23.58 8.69 7.69
C GLU A 35 -22.57 8.91 8.84
N GLU A 36 -23.08 9.45 9.95
CA GLU A 36 -22.28 9.97 11.08
C GLU A 36 -21.07 9.09 11.45
N GLY A 37 -19.90 9.72 11.55
CA GLY A 37 -18.70 9.10 12.12
C GLY A 37 -17.86 8.20 11.21
N SER A 38 -18.19 8.06 9.92
CA SER A 38 -17.54 7.09 9.01
C SER A 38 -16.25 7.56 8.31
N PHE A 39 -15.90 8.85 8.35
CA PHE A 39 -14.71 9.37 7.66
C PHE A 39 -13.45 9.32 8.53
N ASN A 40 -12.50 8.44 8.17
CA ASN A 40 -11.16 8.47 8.72
C ASN A 40 -10.30 9.49 7.93
N PHE A 41 -10.18 10.71 8.45
CA PHE A 41 -9.36 11.77 7.85
C PHE A 41 -7.89 11.33 7.63
N GLY A 42 -7.38 10.41 8.45
CA GLY A 42 -6.06 9.83 8.28
C GLY A 42 -5.83 9.15 6.95
N LEU A 43 -6.88 8.67 6.28
CA LEU A 43 -6.73 7.99 4.99
C LEU A 43 -6.22 8.92 3.89
N TYR A 44 -6.41 10.24 4.02
CA TYR A 44 -5.78 11.23 3.14
C TYR A 44 -4.24 11.16 3.20
N PHE A 45 -3.70 10.75 4.34
CA PHE A 45 -2.27 10.51 4.56
C PHE A 45 -1.90 9.02 4.48
N ASN A 46 -2.77 8.19 3.90
CA ASN A 46 -2.64 6.72 3.90
C ASN A 46 -2.55 6.10 5.31
N LYS A 47 -3.33 6.63 6.27
CA LYS A 47 -3.30 6.19 7.67
C LYS A 47 -4.66 5.90 8.26
N TRP A 48 -4.68 5.02 9.25
CA TRP A 48 -5.82 4.86 10.14
C TRP A 48 -5.71 5.83 11.33
N LEU A 49 -5.98 7.13 11.15
CA LEU A 49 -5.90 8.10 12.25
C LEU A 49 -7.24 8.21 12.99
N ARG A 50 -7.19 8.16 14.32
CA ARG A 50 -8.29 8.64 15.17
C ARG A 50 -7.91 10.02 15.69
N VAL A 51 -8.65 11.03 15.28
CA VAL A 51 -8.45 12.41 15.74
C VAL A 51 -9.54 12.72 16.75
N THR A 52 -9.13 12.92 18.00
CA THR A 52 -10.03 13.23 19.10
C THR A 52 -9.73 14.62 19.63
N GLU A 53 -10.79 15.40 19.81
CA GLU A 53 -10.74 16.62 20.59
C GLU A 53 -10.70 16.23 22.08
N VAL A 54 -9.64 16.64 22.78
CA VAL A 54 -9.52 16.46 24.23
C VAL A 54 -9.76 17.81 24.88
N GLU A 55 -10.73 17.88 25.79
CA GLU A 55 -10.95 19.07 26.61
C GLU A 55 -9.77 19.24 27.57
N ALA A 56 -8.83 20.14 27.23
CA ALA A 56 -7.84 20.63 28.17
C ALA A 56 -8.38 21.91 28.84
N LYS A 57 -7.85 22.20 30.04
CA LYS A 57 -8.42 23.17 31.00
C LYS A 57 -8.66 24.60 30.49
N ASN A 58 -8.25 24.98 29.28
CA ASN A 58 -8.58 26.29 28.68
C ASN A 58 -8.64 26.32 27.14
N GLU A 59 -8.29 25.26 26.41
CA GLU A 59 -8.40 25.19 24.94
C GLU A 59 -8.64 23.72 24.51
N PRO A 60 -9.45 23.47 23.46
CA PRO A 60 -9.57 22.14 22.89
C PRO A 60 -8.22 21.71 22.30
N LEU A 61 -7.63 20.67 22.87
CA LEU A 61 -6.36 20.13 22.43
C LEU A 61 -6.65 19.03 21.42
N ILE A 62 -6.28 19.27 20.16
CA ILE A 62 -6.37 18.27 19.10
C ILE A 62 -5.23 17.28 19.31
N GLN A 63 -5.56 16.07 19.77
CA GLN A 63 -4.56 15.03 19.95
C GLN A 63 -4.49 14.13 18.72
N TYR A 64 -3.32 14.13 18.08
CA TYR A 64 -2.99 13.18 17.01
C TYR A 64 -2.42 11.91 17.65
N ASN A 65 -3.23 10.85 17.74
CA ASN A 65 -2.76 9.56 18.27
C ASN A 65 -2.13 8.72 17.16
N PHE A 66 -0.93 9.12 16.76
CA PHE A 66 0.01 8.33 15.98
C PHE A 66 1.37 8.91 16.39
N GLN A 67 2.26 8.08 16.92
CA GLN A 67 3.65 8.23 17.37
C GLN A 67 4.23 6.81 17.65
N VAL A 68 4.82 6.15 16.66
CA VAL A 68 5.75 5.03 16.94
C VAL A 68 6.99 5.63 17.62
N ARG A 69 6.97 5.68 18.95
CA ARG A 69 8.18 5.95 19.73
C ARG A 69 8.84 4.61 20.07
N PRO A 70 10.17 4.47 19.90
CA PRO A 70 10.89 3.36 20.50
C PRO A 70 10.80 3.48 22.02
N VAL A 71 10.62 2.34 22.69
CA VAL A 71 10.58 2.27 24.16
C VAL A 71 11.95 2.66 24.69
N THR A 72 12.09 3.89 25.19
CA THR A 72 13.31 4.30 25.90
C THR A 72 13.21 3.78 27.32
N ALA A 73 14.10 2.86 27.70
CA ALA A 73 14.14 2.30 29.05
C ALA A 73 14.28 3.44 30.08
N GLY A 74 13.24 3.64 30.90
CA GLY A 74 13.26 4.63 31.98
C GLY A 74 11.96 5.40 32.23
N GLN A 75 10.98 5.34 31.33
CA GLN A 75 9.65 5.92 31.58
C GLN A 75 8.64 4.83 31.91
N GLY A 76 7.94 5.00 33.04
CA GLY A 76 7.13 3.98 33.69
C GLY A 76 6.22 3.16 32.77
N ALA A 77 6.04 1.89 33.15
CA ALA A 77 5.36 0.81 32.42
C ALA A 77 3.91 1.06 31.96
N GLY A 78 3.38 2.28 32.09
CA GLY A 78 2.02 2.65 31.72
C GLY A 78 1.87 3.54 30.47
N ALA A 79 2.94 4.07 29.87
CA ALA A 79 2.81 5.19 28.91
C ALA A 79 3.13 4.90 27.42
N GLN A 80 3.67 3.74 27.04
CA GLN A 80 4.33 3.58 25.72
C GLN A 80 3.92 2.34 24.90
N LYS A 81 2.78 1.70 25.19
CA LYS A 81 2.36 0.42 24.57
C LYS A 81 1.22 0.52 23.53
N TYR A 82 0.77 1.73 23.18
CA TYR A 82 -0.63 1.96 22.79
C TYR A 82 -0.87 2.50 21.38
N GLN A 83 -0.25 1.96 20.32
CA GLN A 83 -0.59 2.44 18.98
C GLN A 83 -0.71 1.37 17.91
N LEU A 84 0.29 0.50 17.74
CA LEU A 84 0.17 -0.58 16.76
C LEU A 84 -0.97 -1.54 17.16
N SER A 85 -1.00 -1.97 18.42
CA SER A 85 -2.08 -2.80 18.97
C SER A 85 -3.46 -2.17 18.81
N GLU A 86 -3.59 -0.87 19.07
CA GLU A 86 -4.86 -0.15 18.92
C GLU A 86 -5.30 -0.04 17.45
N VAL A 87 -4.37 0.19 16.52
CA VAL A 87 -4.66 0.18 15.08
C VAL A 87 -5.12 -1.20 14.62
N LEU A 88 -4.44 -2.26 15.08
CA LEU A 88 -4.81 -3.65 14.79
C LEU A 88 -6.21 -3.97 15.32
N GLU A 89 -6.49 -3.63 16.59
CA GLU A 89 -7.79 -3.84 17.21
C GLU A 89 -8.91 -3.07 16.52
N ASN A 90 -8.68 -1.80 16.16
CA ASN A 90 -9.68 -0.99 15.48
C ASN A 90 -9.95 -1.49 14.06
N PHE A 91 -8.90 -1.88 13.34
CA PHE A 91 -9.04 -2.48 12.01
C PHE A 91 -9.83 -3.78 12.07
N ASP A 92 -9.58 -4.63 13.08
CA ASP A 92 -10.35 -5.86 13.29
C ASP A 92 -11.81 -5.60 13.67
N ARG A 93 -12.11 -4.56 14.47
CA ARG A 93 -13.50 -4.15 14.78
C ARG A 93 -14.27 -3.73 13.52
N LEU A 94 -13.60 -3.14 12.54
CA LEU A 94 -14.22 -2.65 11.30
C LEU A 94 -14.20 -3.65 10.16
N ARG A 95 -13.57 -4.82 10.36
CA ARG A 95 -13.42 -5.89 9.37
C ARG A 95 -14.72 -6.25 8.65
N GLY A 96 -15.85 -6.30 9.37
CA GLY A 96 -17.17 -6.56 8.79
C GLY A 96 -17.57 -5.51 7.75
N LYS A 97 -17.53 -4.23 8.12
CA LYS A 97 -17.84 -3.10 7.20
C LYS A 97 -16.85 -3.02 6.05
N LEU A 98 -15.55 -3.24 6.31
CA LEU A 98 -14.51 -3.25 5.27
C LEU A 98 -14.74 -4.36 4.24
N SER A 99 -15.26 -5.51 4.65
CA SER A 99 -15.60 -6.62 3.75
C SER A 99 -16.69 -6.22 2.75
N GLU A 100 -17.72 -5.50 3.21
CA GLU A 100 -18.78 -5.00 2.32
C GLU A 100 -18.26 -3.97 1.32
N VAL A 101 -17.42 -3.03 1.77
CA VAL A 101 -16.81 -2.01 0.91
C VAL A 101 -15.89 -2.66 -0.13
N LEU A 102 -15.07 -3.64 0.29
CA LEU A 102 -14.19 -4.40 -0.59
C LEU A 102 -15.00 -5.18 -1.65
N LYS A 103 -16.11 -5.79 -1.26
CA LYS A 103 -17.02 -6.49 -2.19
C LYS A 103 -17.55 -5.54 -3.26
N LYS A 104 -18.11 -4.39 -2.85
CA LYS A 104 -18.61 -3.36 -3.80
C LYS A 104 -17.50 -2.87 -4.73
N ARG A 105 -16.28 -2.70 -4.23
CA ARG A 105 -15.14 -2.28 -5.06
C ARG A 105 -14.75 -3.32 -6.10
N ARG A 106 -14.77 -4.61 -5.75
CA ARG A 106 -14.52 -5.69 -6.72
C ARG A 106 -15.59 -5.75 -7.80
N GLU A 107 -16.86 -5.60 -7.43
CA GLU A 107 -17.98 -5.52 -8.39
C GLU A 107 -17.80 -4.34 -9.38
N LEU A 108 -17.31 -3.19 -8.91
CA LEU A 108 -16.98 -2.06 -9.78
C LEU A 108 -15.84 -2.38 -10.76
N ILE A 109 -14.82 -3.13 -10.32
CA ILE A 109 -13.74 -3.59 -11.20
C ILE A 109 -14.28 -4.57 -12.25
N ASP A 110 -15.15 -5.49 -11.86
CA ASP A 110 -15.77 -6.45 -12.79
C ASP A 110 -16.62 -5.75 -13.86
N ASN A 111 -17.37 -4.72 -13.45
CA ASN A 111 -18.13 -3.86 -14.36
C ASN A 111 -17.20 -3.10 -15.32
N ALA A 112 -16.08 -2.57 -14.82
CA ALA A 112 -15.08 -1.91 -15.65
C ALA A 112 -14.46 -2.91 -16.64
N CYS A 113 -14.06 -4.11 -16.20
CA CYS A 113 -13.51 -5.16 -17.08
C CYS A 113 -14.52 -5.54 -18.16
N SER A 114 -15.81 -5.67 -17.82
CA SER A 114 -16.88 -5.96 -18.77
C SER A 114 -17.07 -4.84 -19.80
N ALA A 115 -16.91 -3.57 -19.40
CA ALA A 115 -16.94 -2.44 -20.33
C ALA A 115 -15.72 -2.45 -21.27
N PHE A 116 -14.52 -2.72 -20.75
CA PHE A 116 -13.31 -2.83 -21.57
C PHE A 116 -13.37 -3.99 -22.57
N LYS A 117 -13.98 -5.12 -22.20
CA LYS A 117 -14.22 -6.24 -23.14
C LYS A 117 -15.05 -5.80 -24.36
N LYS A 118 -16.05 -4.94 -24.17
CA LYS A 118 -16.85 -4.36 -25.27
C LYS A 118 -16.05 -3.41 -26.16
N LEU A 119 -14.97 -2.83 -25.64
CA LEU A 119 -14.06 -1.93 -26.38
C LEU A 119 -12.92 -2.68 -27.10
N GLY A 120 -12.97 -4.02 -27.16
CA GLY A 120 -11.93 -4.81 -27.83
C GLY A 120 -10.70 -5.12 -26.96
N TYR A 121 -10.86 -5.18 -25.64
CA TYR A 121 -9.83 -5.70 -24.73
C TYR A 121 -10.14 -7.14 -24.29
N SER A 122 -9.12 -7.89 -23.90
CA SER A 122 -9.22 -9.15 -23.18
C SER A 122 -8.75 -8.99 -21.73
N GLU A 123 -9.41 -9.69 -20.81
CA GLU A 123 -9.04 -9.73 -19.40
C GLU A 123 -8.09 -10.90 -19.14
N LEU A 124 -6.96 -10.62 -18.51
CA LEU A 124 -6.08 -11.59 -17.87
C LEU A 124 -6.16 -11.37 -16.36
N SER A 125 -6.74 -12.33 -15.63
CA SER A 125 -6.89 -12.24 -14.18
C SER A 125 -6.26 -13.42 -13.47
N PHE A 126 -5.57 -13.13 -12.37
CA PHE A 126 -4.88 -14.10 -11.54
C PHE A 126 -5.25 -13.87 -10.07
N GLU A 127 -5.58 -14.92 -9.35
CA GLU A 127 -5.63 -14.91 -7.90
C GLU A 127 -4.34 -15.52 -7.37
N ALA A 128 -3.66 -14.83 -6.46
CA ALA A 128 -2.42 -15.33 -5.87
C ALA A 128 -2.43 -15.14 -4.34
N GLU A 129 -1.98 -16.15 -3.62
CA GLU A 129 -1.86 -16.15 -2.16
C GLU A 129 -0.52 -15.55 -1.74
N LEU A 130 -0.56 -14.61 -0.80
CA LEU A 130 0.62 -14.01 -0.21
C LEU A 130 1.34 -15.01 0.71
N ARG A 131 2.62 -15.31 0.43
CA ARG A 131 3.45 -16.27 1.19
C ARG A 131 4.31 -15.62 2.27
N THR A 132 4.83 -14.44 2.02
CA THR A 132 5.65 -13.68 2.99
C THR A 132 5.00 -12.35 3.31
N ALA A 133 5.34 -11.74 4.44
CA ALA A 133 4.70 -10.48 4.83
C ALA A 133 4.89 -9.41 3.74
N LEU A 134 3.80 -8.74 3.36
CA LEU A 134 3.81 -7.72 2.31
C LEU A 134 3.90 -6.34 2.95
N ILE A 135 4.90 -5.58 2.51
CA ILE A 135 5.15 -4.22 2.98
C ILE A 135 4.86 -3.27 1.82
N VAL A 136 3.84 -2.42 1.93
CA VAL A 136 3.51 -1.45 0.87
C VAL A 136 3.69 -0.05 1.42
N GLY A 137 4.43 0.81 0.70
CA GLY A 137 4.51 2.24 1.04
C GLY A 137 5.53 2.62 2.12
N LEU A 138 6.54 1.79 2.40
CA LEU A 138 7.54 2.00 3.48
C LEU A 138 8.33 3.33 3.40
N GLY A 139 8.23 4.05 2.28
CA GLY A 139 8.86 5.36 2.06
C GLY A 139 7.90 6.55 2.01
N ASN A 140 6.59 6.34 2.18
CA ASN A 140 5.64 7.45 2.17
C ASN A 140 5.94 8.39 3.34
N ALA A 141 6.19 9.67 3.02
CA ALA A 141 6.50 10.70 4.00
C ALA A 141 5.36 10.80 5.01
N SER A 142 5.72 10.73 6.28
CA SER A 142 4.76 10.89 7.35
C SER A 142 5.38 11.64 8.52
N PRO A 143 4.60 12.54 9.16
CA PRO A 143 5.05 13.28 10.34
C PRO A 143 5.22 12.40 11.59
N VAL A 144 5.02 11.07 11.50
CA VAL A 144 4.91 10.20 12.66
C VAL A 144 5.63 8.86 12.54
N GLU A 145 5.58 8.17 11.40
CA GLU A 145 6.10 6.79 11.24
C GLU A 145 6.64 6.53 9.84
N ARG A 146 7.19 5.32 9.60
CA ARG A 146 7.40 4.82 8.24
C ARG A 146 6.02 4.55 7.61
N GLY A 147 5.76 5.16 6.46
CA GLY A 147 4.45 5.11 5.81
C GLY A 147 4.01 3.68 5.45
N PHE A 148 2.69 3.51 5.31
CA PHE A 148 2.08 2.30 4.81
C PHE A 148 0.99 2.70 3.79
N THR A 149 0.87 1.99 2.67
CA THR A 149 -0.11 2.34 1.63
C THR A 149 -1.45 1.69 1.93
N LEU A 150 -2.49 2.51 2.08
CA LEU A 150 -3.88 2.08 2.18
C LEU A 150 -4.65 2.66 0.99
N HIS A 151 -5.67 1.96 0.52
CA HIS A 151 -6.56 2.52 -0.49
C HIS A 151 -7.30 3.71 0.12
N TRP A 152 -7.04 4.90 -0.40
CA TRP A 152 -7.50 6.19 0.13
C TRP A 152 -9.00 6.28 0.46
N THR A 153 -9.88 5.57 -0.28
CA THR A 153 -11.33 5.53 0.03
C THR A 153 -11.78 4.38 0.91
N MET A 154 -11.03 3.27 0.99
CA MET A 154 -11.47 2.05 1.69
C MET A 154 -10.69 1.81 2.99
N GLY A 155 -9.48 2.34 3.11
CA GLY A 155 -8.58 2.05 4.22
C GLY A 155 -8.06 0.62 4.25
N ILE A 156 -8.09 -0.10 3.11
CA ILE A 156 -7.62 -1.48 2.97
C ILE A 156 -6.29 -1.48 2.21
N PRO A 157 -5.28 -2.29 2.63
CA PRO A 157 -4.05 -2.44 1.87
C PRO A 157 -4.33 -2.99 0.46
N TYR A 158 -3.64 -2.41 -0.52
CA TYR A 158 -3.69 -2.85 -1.91
C TYR A 158 -2.31 -2.69 -2.54
N ILE A 159 -2.09 -3.32 -3.70
CA ILE A 159 -0.87 -3.11 -4.49
C ILE A 159 -1.24 -2.18 -5.64
N PRO A 160 -0.65 -0.98 -5.71
CA PRO A 160 -0.93 -0.04 -6.79
C PRO A 160 -0.61 -0.62 -8.18
N ALA A 161 -1.44 -0.29 -9.17
CA ALA A 161 -1.27 -0.71 -10.56
C ALA A 161 0.13 -0.38 -11.12
N GLU A 162 0.69 0.77 -10.75
CA GLU A 162 2.04 1.19 -11.14
C GLU A 162 3.13 0.27 -10.58
N SER A 163 2.94 -0.22 -9.34
CA SER A 163 3.85 -1.17 -8.71
C SER A 163 3.74 -2.53 -9.40
N VAL A 164 2.52 -2.95 -9.75
CA VAL A 164 2.31 -4.18 -10.52
C VAL A 164 3.01 -4.09 -11.87
N LYS A 165 2.76 -3.02 -12.63
CA LYS A 165 3.39 -2.76 -13.93
C LYS A 165 4.91 -2.74 -13.82
N GLY A 166 5.46 -2.07 -12.80
CA GLY A 166 6.90 -1.94 -12.59
C GLY A 166 7.60 -3.28 -12.37
N VAL A 167 7.07 -4.12 -11.47
CA VAL A 167 7.66 -5.43 -11.17
C VAL A 167 7.49 -6.38 -12.36
N VAL A 168 6.34 -6.39 -13.02
CA VAL A 168 6.12 -7.22 -14.22
C VAL A 168 7.06 -6.81 -15.36
N ARG A 169 7.28 -5.50 -15.55
CA ARG A 169 8.27 -5.00 -16.51
C ARG A 169 9.69 -5.44 -16.14
N LEU A 170 10.06 -5.36 -14.87
CA LEU A 170 11.37 -5.85 -14.41
C LEU A 170 11.53 -7.34 -14.70
N ALA A 171 10.55 -8.15 -14.33
CA ALA A 171 10.55 -9.60 -14.56
C ALA A 171 10.70 -9.92 -16.05
N PHE A 172 9.94 -9.23 -16.91
CA PHE A 172 10.04 -9.38 -18.36
C PHE A 172 11.46 -9.10 -18.87
N LEU A 173 12.08 -8.02 -18.41
CA LEU A 173 13.44 -7.64 -18.84
C LEU A 173 14.50 -8.64 -18.33
N VAL A 174 14.35 -9.13 -17.10
CA VAL A 174 15.27 -10.12 -16.53
C VAL A 174 15.16 -11.45 -17.27
N GLU A 175 13.94 -11.91 -17.59
CA GLU A 175 13.74 -13.12 -18.39
C GLU A 175 14.36 -12.97 -19.79
N LYS A 176 14.15 -11.83 -20.47
CA LYS A 176 14.77 -11.56 -21.77
C LYS A 176 16.30 -11.53 -21.69
N ALA A 177 16.86 -10.91 -20.66
CA ALA A 177 18.30 -10.91 -20.44
C ALA A 177 18.88 -12.30 -20.15
N GLY A 178 18.08 -13.21 -19.57
CA GLY A 178 18.48 -14.60 -19.34
C GLY A 178 18.34 -15.51 -20.57
N GLU A 179 17.51 -15.13 -21.55
CA GLU A 179 17.33 -15.87 -22.81
C GLU A 179 18.38 -15.54 -23.86
N ASP A 180 19.00 -14.35 -23.79
CA ASP A 180 19.91 -13.82 -24.79
C ASP A 180 21.07 -13.02 -24.17
N ASP A 181 22.30 -13.53 -24.31
CA ASP A 181 23.53 -12.88 -23.86
C ASP A 181 23.77 -11.52 -24.55
N GLY A 182 23.18 -11.30 -25.73
CA GLY A 182 23.22 -10.05 -26.48
C GLY A 182 22.29 -8.96 -25.94
N PHE A 183 21.42 -9.26 -24.97
CA PHE A 183 20.39 -8.35 -24.47
C PHE A 183 20.93 -6.97 -24.09
N PHE A 184 22.03 -6.91 -23.34
CA PHE A 184 22.60 -5.62 -22.89
C PHE A 184 23.13 -4.77 -24.04
N LYS A 185 23.57 -5.42 -25.12
CA LYS A 185 24.00 -4.73 -26.33
C LYS A 185 22.79 -4.16 -27.07
N HIS A 186 21.76 -4.96 -27.32
CA HIS A 186 20.50 -4.48 -27.92
C HIS A 186 19.85 -3.37 -27.09
N TRP A 187 19.93 -3.45 -25.76
CA TRP A 187 19.45 -2.42 -24.85
C TRP A 187 20.26 -1.11 -24.98
N ALA A 188 21.59 -1.20 -25.02
CA ALA A 188 22.47 -0.05 -25.17
C ALA A 188 22.33 0.63 -26.54
N ASP A 189 22.10 -0.17 -27.58
CA ASP A 189 21.90 0.28 -28.96
C ASP A 189 20.45 0.74 -29.23
N GLU A 190 19.57 0.75 -28.21
CA GLU A 190 18.14 1.06 -28.29
C GLU A 190 17.39 0.34 -29.44
N ASP A 191 17.77 -0.92 -29.69
CA ASP A 191 17.28 -1.71 -30.81
C ASP A 191 15.74 -1.78 -30.82
N GLY A 192 15.16 -1.12 -31.83
CA GLY A 192 13.72 -0.91 -31.91
C GLY A 192 12.92 -2.19 -32.15
N ASP A 193 13.48 -3.13 -32.92
CA ASP A 193 12.82 -4.39 -33.25
C ASP A 193 12.92 -5.36 -32.08
N TYR A 194 14.09 -5.43 -31.44
CA TYR A 194 14.32 -6.26 -30.26
C TYR A 194 13.44 -5.82 -29.07
N LEU A 195 13.32 -4.51 -28.86
CA LEU A 195 12.54 -3.93 -27.75
C LEU A 195 11.06 -3.71 -28.11
N LEU A 196 10.61 -4.13 -29.30
CA LEU A 196 9.25 -3.91 -29.76
C LEU A 196 8.22 -4.53 -28.80
N ALA A 197 8.46 -5.74 -28.29
CA ALA A 197 7.58 -6.38 -27.31
C ALA A 197 7.50 -5.58 -26.00
N VAL A 198 8.62 -5.05 -25.51
CA VAL A 198 8.65 -4.18 -24.30
C VAL A 198 7.82 -2.90 -24.55
N ARG A 199 7.99 -2.29 -25.72
CA ARG A 199 7.27 -1.07 -26.13
C ARG A 199 5.78 -1.35 -26.31
N ASN A 200 5.40 -2.48 -26.91
CA ASN A 200 4.02 -2.90 -27.05
C ASN A 200 3.35 -3.17 -25.71
N LEU A 201 4.03 -3.86 -24.78
CA LEU A 201 3.44 -4.22 -23.50
C LEU A 201 3.35 -3.03 -22.53
N PHE A 202 4.45 -2.30 -22.35
CA PHE A 202 4.57 -1.30 -21.28
C PHE A 202 4.55 0.16 -21.77
N GLY A 203 4.81 0.38 -23.06
CA GLY A 203 4.99 1.71 -23.65
C GLY A 203 6.40 2.27 -23.46
N CYS A 204 6.72 3.32 -24.23
CA CYS A 204 7.94 4.09 -24.09
C CYS A 204 7.66 5.60 -24.31
N PRO A 205 8.33 6.49 -23.55
CA PRO A 205 8.30 7.92 -23.80
C PRO A 205 9.00 8.27 -25.12
N GLU A 206 8.86 9.53 -25.57
CA GLU A 206 9.67 10.05 -26.69
C GLU A 206 11.17 9.95 -26.35
N GLY A 207 11.98 9.71 -27.38
CA GLY A 207 13.43 9.69 -27.28
C GLY A 207 13.98 10.98 -26.65
N ARG A 208 15.08 10.86 -25.89
CA ARG A 208 15.68 12.00 -25.16
C ARG A 208 16.54 12.92 -26.04
N SER A 209 16.84 12.53 -27.28
CA SER A 209 17.74 13.25 -28.20
C SER A 209 16.98 13.79 -29.42
N GLN A 210 17.46 14.88 -30.03
CA GLN A 210 16.90 15.42 -31.29
C GLN A 210 17.14 14.52 -32.50
N GLU A 211 18.11 13.60 -32.40
CA GLU A 211 18.54 12.68 -33.45
C GLU A 211 17.75 11.35 -33.43
N ASP A 212 17.31 10.90 -32.23
CA ASP A 212 16.47 9.72 -32.03
C ASP A 212 14.99 10.11 -31.94
N ARG A 213 14.39 10.46 -33.09
CA ARG A 213 12.93 10.67 -33.20
C ARG A 213 12.16 9.35 -33.12
N VAL A 214 12.38 8.54 -32.09
CA VAL A 214 11.50 7.41 -31.78
C VAL A 214 10.19 8.00 -31.24
N PRO A 215 9.06 7.84 -31.95
CA PRO A 215 7.79 8.38 -31.52
C PRO A 215 7.37 7.73 -30.20
N SER A 216 6.68 8.50 -29.35
CA SER A 216 6.09 7.95 -28.13
C SER A 216 5.17 6.78 -28.47
N HIS A 217 5.33 5.68 -27.72
CA HIS A 217 4.53 4.48 -27.91
C HIS A 217 3.71 4.20 -26.66
N ARG A 218 2.38 4.16 -26.82
CA ARG A 218 1.47 3.78 -25.73
C ARG A 218 1.47 2.28 -25.56
N GLY A 219 1.67 1.80 -24.33
CA GLY A 219 1.52 0.38 -24.01
C GLY A 219 0.09 -0.13 -24.24
N LYS A 220 -0.02 -1.35 -24.74
CA LYS A 220 -1.27 -2.07 -25.08
C LYS A 220 -1.84 -2.87 -23.90
N VAL A 221 -1.21 -2.78 -22.72
CA VAL A 221 -1.66 -3.43 -21.48
C VAL A 221 -2.02 -2.38 -20.44
N VAL A 222 -3.24 -2.47 -19.92
CA VAL A 222 -3.72 -1.68 -18.79
C VAL A 222 -3.64 -2.54 -17.54
N PHE A 223 -2.79 -2.14 -16.59
CA PHE A 223 -2.67 -2.77 -15.28
C PHE A 223 -3.68 -2.12 -14.33
N LEU A 224 -4.41 -2.94 -13.57
CA LEU A 224 -5.29 -2.46 -12.50
C LEU A 224 -4.65 -2.67 -11.13
N ASP A 225 -5.17 -1.95 -10.14
CA ASP A 225 -4.78 -2.12 -8.74
C ASP A 225 -5.08 -3.56 -8.29
N ALA A 226 -4.11 -4.22 -7.66
CA ALA A 226 -4.33 -5.54 -7.10
C ALA A 226 -5.02 -5.40 -5.73
N LEU A 227 -6.26 -5.86 -5.67
CA LEU A 227 -7.06 -5.81 -4.45
C LEU A 227 -7.06 -7.17 -3.75
N PRO A 228 -7.07 -7.20 -2.41
CA PRO A 228 -7.24 -8.44 -1.69
C PRO A 228 -8.65 -9.00 -1.90
N LEU A 229 -8.80 -10.32 -1.83
CA LEU A 229 -10.11 -10.98 -1.92
C LEU A 229 -10.89 -10.92 -0.61
N ASP A 230 -10.16 -10.84 0.50
CA ASP A 230 -10.68 -10.76 1.86
C ASP A 230 -9.97 -9.62 2.59
N VAL A 231 -10.60 -9.06 3.63
CA VAL A 231 -9.98 -7.99 4.42
C VAL A 231 -8.68 -8.52 5.04
N PRO A 232 -7.51 -7.97 4.67
CA PRO A 232 -6.24 -8.57 5.07
C PRO A 232 -6.02 -8.51 6.58
N LYS A 233 -5.18 -9.39 7.13
CA LYS A 233 -4.68 -9.21 8.49
C LYS A 233 -3.39 -8.42 8.43
N PHE A 234 -3.18 -7.56 9.42
CA PHE A 234 -1.91 -6.90 9.59
C PHE A 234 -1.04 -7.68 10.59
N THR A 235 0.27 -7.56 10.42
CA THR A 235 1.29 -8.08 11.33
C THR A 235 2.33 -7.00 11.61
N ALA A 236 3.06 -7.15 12.70
CA ALA A 236 4.19 -6.31 13.05
C ALA A 236 5.48 -6.98 12.55
N GLU A 237 6.25 -6.28 11.73
CA GLU A 237 7.59 -6.68 11.31
C GLU A 237 8.62 -5.79 11.98
N ILE A 238 9.83 -6.30 12.23
CA ILE A 238 10.88 -5.54 12.92
C ILE A 238 12.11 -5.45 12.03
N THR A 239 12.71 -4.26 11.94
CA THR A 239 14.04 -4.10 11.35
C THR A 239 14.96 -3.45 12.35
N THR A 240 16.10 -4.08 12.56
CA THR A 240 17.10 -3.66 13.53
C THR A 240 18.29 -3.07 12.79
N CYS A 241 18.60 -1.80 13.06
CA CYS A 241 19.85 -1.20 12.57
C CYS A 241 20.95 -1.44 13.60
N HIS A 242 22.07 -2.02 13.17
CA HIS A 242 23.25 -2.23 14.01
C HIS A 242 24.29 -1.12 13.89
N TYR A 243 24.22 -0.26 12.86
CA TYR A 243 25.20 0.82 12.63
C TYR A 243 24.53 2.19 12.47
N GLY A 244 23.67 2.56 13.42
CA GLY A 244 22.94 3.83 13.39
C GLY A 244 23.85 5.05 13.24
N ASP A 245 24.96 5.09 13.96
CA ASP A 245 25.90 6.21 13.97
C ASP A 245 26.66 6.34 12.64
N TYR A 246 26.92 5.21 11.96
CA TYR A 246 27.57 5.20 10.65
C TYR A 246 26.68 5.81 9.58
N TYR A 247 25.41 5.39 9.53
CA TYR A 247 24.45 5.96 8.59
C TYR A 247 24.10 7.42 8.91
N ALA A 248 24.29 7.86 10.16
CA ALA A 248 24.16 9.26 10.56
C ALA A 248 25.43 10.11 10.27
N GLY A 249 26.50 9.51 9.76
CA GLY A 249 27.77 10.19 9.47
C GLY A 249 28.55 10.63 10.71
N LEU A 250 28.25 10.08 11.88
CA LEU A 250 28.87 10.46 13.16
C LEU A 250 30.20 9.74 13.40
N ARG A 251 30.29 8.45 13.04
CA ARG A 251 31.52 7.65 13.18
C ARG A 251 31.60 6.50 12.16
N GLY A 252 32.78 5.89 12.04
CA GLY A 252 33.00 4.74 11.17
C GLY A 252 32.16 3.52 11.57
N PRO A 253 32.01 2.52 10.66
CA PRO A 253 31.27 1.31 10.96
C PRO A 253 32.02 0.52 12.05
N ALA A 254 31.39 0.38 13.22
CA ALA A 254 31.95 -0.32 14.37
C ALA A 254 30.88 -1.26 14.96
N GLU A 255 31.31 -2.47 15.34
CA GLU A 255 30.49 -3.56 15.89
C GLU A 255 30.12 -3.37 17.38
N ASP A 256 30.29 -2.17 17.90
CA ASP A 256 30.08 -1.82 19.32
C ASP A 256 28.76 -1.06 19.56
N GLN A 257 27.97 -0.89 18.51
CA GLN A 257 26.71 -0.14 18.53
C GLN A 257 25.55 -0.99 19.04
N ASN A 258 24.70 -0.37 19.85
CA ASN A 258 23.48 -1.03 20.31
C ASN A 258 22.50 -1.22 19.15
N PRO A 259 21.94 -2.43 18.96
CA PRO A 259 20.89 -2.65 17.98
C PRO A 259 19.68 -1.76 18.30
N ASN A 260 19.12 -1.12 17.27
CA ASN A 260 17.89 -0.33 17.39
C ASN A 260 16.73 -1.02 16.64
N PRO A 261 15.88 -1.82 17.32
CA PRO A 261 14.74 -2.48 16.72
C PRO A 261 13.63 -1.48 16.40
N VAL A 262 13.27 -1.39 15.13
CA VAL A 262 12.19 -0.50 14.66
C VAL A 262 11.05 -1.35 14.10
N PRO A 263 9.93 -1.49 14.84
CA PRO A 263 8.75 -2.17 14.34
C PRO A 263 8.05 -1.34 13.25
N PHE A 264 7.39 -2.01 12.32
CA PHE A 264 6.56 -1.40 11.28
C PHE A 264 5.41 -2.33 10.86
N LEU A 265 4.37 -1.77 10.22
CA LEU A 265 3.18 -2.49 9.79
C LEU A 265 3.44 -3.25 8.48
N ALA A 266 2.98 -4.49 8.40
CA ALA A 266 2.96 -5.30 7.18
C ALA A 266 1.63 -6.07 7.05
N VAL A 267 1.27 -6.47 5.83
CA VAL A 267 0.17 -7.42 5.62
C VAL A 267 0.68 -8.83 5.94
N ALA A 268 -0.08 -9.55 6.77
CA ALA A 268 0.23 -10.92 7.15
C ALA A 268 0.07 -11.88 5.94
N PRO A 269 0.90 -12.94 5.85
CA PRO A 269 0.73 -14.02 4.89
C PRO A 269 -0.66 -14.70 4.93
N GLY A 270 -0.99 -15.41 3.86
CA GLY A 270 -2.23 -16.19 3.71
C GLY A 270 -3.40 -15.43 3.08
N VAL A 271 -3.24 -14.13 2.82
CA VAL A 271 -4.24 -13.32 2.13
C VAL A 271 -4.10 -13.49 0.62
N ARG A 272 -5.20 -13.73 -0.08
CA ARG A 272 -5.22 -13.78 -1.55
C ARG A 272 -5.48 -12.41 -2.15
N PHE A 273 -4.75 -12.09 -3.21
CA PHE A 273 -4.92 -10.88 -4.01
C PHE A 273 -5.35 -11.24 -5.42
N ARG A 274 -6.26 -10.44 -5.98
CA ARG A 274 -6.64 -10.52 -7.40
C ARG A 274 -5.85 -9.47 -8.17
N PHE A 275 -5.12 -9.94 -9.17
CA PHE A 275 -4.43 -9.15 -10.15
C PHE A 275 -5.23 -9.17 -11.45
N VAL A 276 -5.37 -8.02 -12.09
CA VAL A 276 -6.10 -7.88 -13.34
C VAL A 276 -5.30 -7.03 -14.32
N MET A 277 -5.12 -7.55 -15.53
CA MET A 277 -4.53 -6.87 -16.66
C MET A 277 -5.53 -6.90 -17.83
N LEU A 278 -5.72 -5.77 -18.49
CA LEU A 278 -6.55 -5.66 -19.69
C LEU A 278 -5.64 -5.47 -20.90
N THR A 279 -5.64 -6.43 -21.81
CA THR A 279 -4.79 -6.45 -23.00
C THR A 279 -5.60 -6.10 -24.24
N ALA A 280 -5.10 -5.22 -25.11
CA ALA A 280 -5.77 -4.96 -26.39
C ALA A 280 -5.86 -6.25 -27.22
N GLN A 281 -6.98 -6.50 -27.91
CA GLN A 281 -7.17 -7.75 -28.67
C GLN A 281 -6.14 -7.95 -29.78
N GLU A 282 -5.64 -6.87 -30.35
CA GLU A 282 -4.57 -6.85 -31.35
C GLU A 282 -3.19 -7.25 -30.80
N LEU A 283 -3.03 -7.39 -29.48
CA LEU A 283 -1.77 -7.79 -28.88
C LEU A 283 -1.39 -9.22 -29.35
N PRO A 284 -0.22 -9.42 -29.97
CA PRO A 284 0.22 -10.72 -30.46
C PRO A 284 0.18 -11.81 -29.38
N GLN A 285 -0.18 -13.03 -29.77
CA GLN A 285 -0.25 -14.16 -28.84
C GLN A 285 1.11 -14.51 -28.20
N THR A 286 2.21 -14.23 -28.89
CA THR A 286 3.57 -14.36 -28.35
C THR A 286 3.79 -13.40 -27.19
N GLU A 287 3.52 -12.10 -27.39
CA GLU A 287 3.67 -11.08 -26.35
C GLU A 287 2.74 -11.33 -25.15
N ARG A 288 1.53 -11.88 -25.38
CA ARG A 288 0.65 -12.31 -24.28
C ARG A 288 1.26 -13.41 -23.43
N LYS A 289 1.85 -14.44 -24.05
CA LYS A 289 2.51 -15.54 -23.34
C LYS A 289 3.72 -15.05 -22.56
N GLU A 290 4.52 -14.16 -23.15
CA GLU A 290 5.66 -13.55 -22.46
C GLU A 290 5.20 -12.68 -21.29
N LEU A 291 4.11 -11.91 -21.43
CA LEU A 291 3.51 -11.16 -20.33
C LEU A 291 3.05 -12.08 -19.20
N GLU A 292 2.37 -13.19 -19.51
CA GLU A 292 1.95 -14.17 -18.50
C GLU A 292 3.13 -14.83 -17.79
N LYS A 293 4.19 -15.17 -18.52
CA LYS A 293 5.43 -15.73 -17.98
C LYS A 293 6.10 -14.73 -17.03
N ALA A 294 6.32 -13.51 -17.49
CA ALA A 294 6.88 -12.42 -16.69
C ALA A 294 6.01 -12.12 -15.45
N PHE A 295 4.68 -12.19 -15.56
CA PHE A 295 3.79 -12.00 -14.42
C PHE A 295 3.94 -13.12 -13.36
N LYS A 296 4.11 -14.38 -13.79
CA LYS A 296 4.39 -15.50 -12.87
C LYS A 296 5.72 -15.32 -12.15
N ALA A 297 6.79 -14.94 -12.87
CA ALA A 297 8.09 -14.63 -12.27
C ALA A 297 8.01 -13.41 -11.32
N ALA A 298 7.24 -12.37 -11.68
CA ALA A 298 7.00 -11.23 -10.82
C ALA A 298 6.39 -11.63 -9.46
N LEU A 299 5.42 -12.55 -9.46
CA LEU A 299 4.80 -13.07 -8.23
C LEU A 299 5.76 -13.93 -7.38
N GLN A 300 6.46 -14.86 -8.02
CA GLN A 300 7.17 -15.94 -7.34
C GLN A 300 8.62 -15.55 -6.98
N GLU A 301 9.31 -14.80 -7.84
CA GLU A 301 10.76 -14.57 -7.73
C GLU A 301 11.09 -13.15 -7.28
N HIS A 302 10.41 -12.14 -7.84
CA HIS A 302 10.71 -10.72 -7.55
C HIS A 302 9.88 -10.16 -6.39
N GLY A 303 8.61 -10.54 -6.30
CA GLY A 303 7.65 -10.07 -5.29
C GLY A 303 7.26 -8.60 -5.43
N PHE A 304 6.24 -8.21 -4.67
CA PHE A 304 5.68 -6.86 -4.69
C PHE A 304 5.94 -6.11 -3.37
N GLY A 305 6.02 -4.77 -3.45
CA GLY A 305 6.20 -3.92 -2.27
C GLY A 305 7.67 -3.63 -1.93
N ALA A 306 7.92 -3.33 -0.66
CA ALA A 306 9.23 -2.95 -0.14
C ALA A 306 9.99 -4.16 0.43
N LYS A 307 11.33 -4.04 0.48
CA LYS A 307 12.25 -5.06 1.03
C LYS A 307 12.12 -6.42 0.35
N THR A 308 11.81 -6.45 -0.94
CA THR A 308 11.72 -7.67 -1.76
C THR A 308 13.04 -8.43 -1.84
N ALA A 309 14.18 -7.75 -1.77
CA ALA A 309 15.50 -8.40 -1.69
C ALA A 309 15.71 -9.23 -0.41
N LEU A 310 14.96 -8.94 0.65
CA LEU A 310 14.95 -9.71 1.91
C LEU A 310 13.87 -10.80 1.92
N GLY A 311 13.15 -10.98 0.81
CA GLY A 311 12.11 -12.02 0.68
C GLY A 311 10.68 -11.58 1.02
N HIS A 312 10.43 -10.31 1.31
CA HIS A 312 9.06 -9.80 1.53
C HIS A 312 8.22 -9.78 0.25
N GLY A 313 6.89 -9.84 0.42
CA GLY A 313 5.91 -9.67 -0.66
C GLY A 313 5.95 -10.75 -1.75
N ARG A 314 6.28 -12.00 -1.41
CA ARG A 314 6.25 -13.15 -2.33
C ARG A 314 4.87 -13.78 -2.38
N PHE A 315 4.49 -14.25 -3.56
CA PHE A 315 3.18 -14.85 -3.81
C PHE A 315 3.31 -16.24 -4.42
N SER A 316 2.26 -17.05 -4.25
CA SER A 316 2.05 -18.27 -5.04
C SER A 316 0.70 -18.20 -5.75
N LEU A 317 0.66 -18.68 -6.98
CA LEU A 317 -0.57 -18.94 -7.72
C LEU A 317 -1.30 -20.18 -7.17
#